data_AF-A0A7T4B7S1-F1
#
_entry.id   AF-A0A7T4B7S1-F1
#
_cell.length_a   1.000
_cell.length_b   1.000
_cell.length_c   1.000
_cell.angle_alpha   90.00
_cell.angle_beta   90.00
_cell.angle_gamma   90.00
#
_symmetry.space_group_name_H-M   'P 1'
#
loop_
_entity.id
_entity.type
_entity.pdbx_description
1 polymer ?
#
loop_
_entity_poly.entity_id
_entity_poly.type
_entity_poly.pdbx_seq_one_letter_code
_entity_poly.pdbx_strand_id
1 'polypeptide(L)'
;MIRSHAPSRFLFAVAALLAAAGSHAQGPDRPAVLKALEARGLRVVEEFKVGGDLRAFAGVAGDQPVAIYVTRDGNAIVGARLDAEGKPLDDAKLEALVSKPMGDQAWAQLEKSTWVLDGKKDAPRIIYTFSDANCPYCHKFWEAARPWVDSGKVQLRHVLVGVIRQDSPAKAAAILGAADPSAALIENEHKFNNGGITPAKSVPDNIGKILDDNQALMVSLGFRGTPGIVVRDDTGAIKKYNGMPQAAKLAEVFGPR
;
A
#
# COMPACT_ATOMS: atom_id res chain seq x y z
N MET A 1 30.88 87.27 23.80
CA MET A 1 30.40 86.32 24.82
C MET A 1 29.86 85.08 24.13
N ILE A 2 30.59 83.96 24.30
CA ILE A 2 30.24 82.53 24.26
C ILE A 2 28.92 82.13 23.55
N ARG A 3 29.01 81.22 22.56
CA ARG A 3 28.41 79.86 22.63
C ARG A 3 28.85 78.97 21.47
N SER A 4 29.45 77.84 21.83
CA SER A 4 29.85 76.68 21.03
C SER A 4 28.64 75.81 20.65
N HIS A 5 28.67 75.20 19.47
CA HIS A 5 27.73 74.15 19.04
C HIS A 5 28.50 72.90 18.63
N ALA A 6 28.16 71.76 19.24
CA ALA A 6 28.68 70.44 18.96
C ALA A 6 27.89 69.77 17.80
N PRO A 7 28.47 68.81 17.06
CA PRO A 7 27.79 68.14 15.96
C PRO A 7 27.01 66.90 16.41
N SER A 8 25.83 66.71 15.82
CA SER A 8 24.92 65.59 16.04
C SER A 8 25.32 64.34 15.26
N ARG A 9 25.35 63.19 15.94
CA ARG A 9 25.60 61.86 15.37
C ARG A 9 24.25 61.18 15.07
N PHE A 10 23.97 60.89 13.80
CA PHE A 10 22.87 59.99 13.41
C PHE A 10 23.40 58.55 13.29
N LEU A 11 22.87 57.65 14.13
CA LEU A 11 23.07 56.21 14.02
C LEU A 11 22.09 55.62 13.00
N PHE A 12 22.61 54.85 12.03
CA PHE A 12 21.83 53.93 11.20
C PHE A 12 21.55 52.64 11.99
N ALA A 13 20.28 52.29 12.18
CA ALA A 13 19.86 50.98 12.70
C ALA A 13 19.58 50.03 11.53
N VAL A 14 20.33 48.93 11.44
CA VAL A 14 20.09 47.82 10.49
C VAL A 14 19.19 46.80 11.18
N ALA A 15 17.98 46.61 10.68
CA ALA A 15 17.08 45.55 11.11
C ALA A 15 17.38 44.27 10.32
N ALA A 16 17.91 43.25 10.99
CA ALA A 16 18.08 41.91 10.41
C ALA A 16 16.79 41.10 10.61
N LEU A 17 16.10 40.77 9.51
CA LEU A 17 15.04 39.76 9.48
C LEU A 17 15.66 38.36 9.56
N LEU A 18 15.44 37.67 10.67
CA LEU A 18 15.69 36.24 10.81
C LEU A 18 14.53 35.46 10.18
N ALA A 19 14.80 34.83 9.03
CA ALA A 19 13.93 33.82 8.45
C ALA A 19 13.93 32.57 9.34
N ALA A 20 12.81 32.28 10.00
CA ALA A 20 12.60 31.02 10.69
C ALA A 20 12.37 29.91 9.66
N ALA A 21 13.44 29.20 9.30
CA ALA A 21 13.33 27.89 8.68
C ALA A 21 12.74 26.92 9.73
N GLY A 22 11.55 26.40 9.47
CA GLY A 22 10.88 25.41 10.32
C GLY A 22 11.62 24.08 10.30
N SER A 23 12.60 23.92 11.18
CA SER A 23 13.15 22.62 11.56
C SER A 23 12.09 21.86 12.36
N HIS A 24 11.59 20.74 11.84
CA HIS A 24 10.88 19.76 12.67
C HIS A 24 11.85 19.28 13.75
N ALA A 25 11.61 19.68 14.99
CA ALA A 25 12.45 19.37 16.13
C ALA A 25 12.49 17.85 16.38
N GLN A 26 13.61 17.20 16.06
CA GLN A 26 13.96 15.89 16.59
C GLN A 26 14.46 16.09 18.03
N GLY A 27 13.62 15.77 19.01
CA GLY A 27 13.90 16.05 20.43
C GLY A 27 15.01 15.15 21.04
N PRO A 28 15.73 15.64 22.08
CA PRO A 28 16.82 14.93 22.78
C PRO A 28 16.39 13.71 23.62
N ASP A 29 15.13 13.28 23.55
CA ASP A 29 14.53 12.23 24.39
C ASP A 29 14.12 10.97 23.60
N ARG A 30 14.67 10.79 22.39
CA ARG A 30 14.42 9.61 21.56
C ARG A 30 15.38 8.48 21.97
N PRO A 31 14.90 7.29 22.39
CA PRO A 31 15.79 6.21 22.84
C PRO A 31 16.78 5.78 21.77
N ALA A 32 18.07 5.70 22.12
CA ALA A 32 19.15 5.38 21.20
C ALA A 32 18.96 4.01 20.50
N VAL A 33 18.32 3.05 21.19
CA VAL A 33 18.01 1.72 20.66
C VAL A 33 17.13 1.75 19.41
N LEU A 34 16.27 2.78 19.26
CA LEU A 34 15.45 2.92 18.06
C LEU A 34 16.29 3.12 16.80
N LYS A 35 17.39 3.89 16.88
CA LYS A 35 18.33 4.07 15.77
C LYS A 35 19.00 2.76 15.37
N ALA A 36 19.31 1.91 16.35
CA ALA A 36 19.90 0.60 16.10
C ALA A 36 18.91 -0.36 15.41
N LEU A 37 17.63 -0.31 15.80
CA LEU A 37 16.56 -1.05 15.14
C LEU A 37 16.33 -0.54 13.71
N GLU A 38 16.38 0.78 13.49
CA GLU A 38 16.24 1.38 12.17
C GLU A 38 17.37 0.97 11.21
N ALA A 39 18.60 0.92 11.70
CA ALA A 39 19.74 0.39 10.93
C ALA A 39 19.58 -1.09 10.53
N ARG A 40 18.65 -1.83 11.16
CA ARG A 40 18.32 -3.22 10.85
C ARG A 40 17.03 -3.37 10.02
N GLY A 41 16.50 -2.27 9.48
CA GLY A 41 15.36 -2.28 8.57
C GLY A 41 13.99 -2.11 9.23
N LEU A 42 13.94 -1.82 10.53
CA LEU A 42 12.71 -1.38 11.18
C LEU A 42 12.46 0.09 10.87
N ARG A 43 11.22 0.51 10.69
CA ARG A 43 10.85 1.92 10.59
C ARG A 43 9.97 2.30 11.77
N VAL A 44 10.44 3.23 12.61
CA VAL A 44 9.62 3.75 13.70
C VAL A 44 8.62 4.76 13.12
N VAL A 45 7.37 4.68 13.55
CA VAL A 45 6.28 5.56 13.10
C VAL A 45 6.00 6.62 14.18
N GLU A 46 5.53 6.19 15.35
CA GLU A 46 5.08 7.11 16.39
C GLU A 46 5.22 6.48 17.79
N GLU A 47 5.50 7.30 18.81
CA GLU A 47 5.42 6.87 20.22
C GLU A 47 3.95 6.82 20.67
N PHE A 48 3.54 5.77 21.37
CA PHE A 48 2.21 5.68 21.97
C PHE A 48 2.30 5.34 23.46
N LYS A 49 1.28 5.76 24.21
CA LYS A 49 1.22 5.52 25.65
C LYS A 49 0.75 4.09 25.94
N VAL A 50 1.51 3.40 26.77
CA VAL A 50 1.13 2.17 27.46
C VAL A 50 1.15 2.43 28.97
N GLY A 51 0.38 1.66 29.74
CA GLY A 51 0.43 1.76 31.20
C GLY A 51 1.78 1.31 31.76
N GLY A 52 2.11 1.77 32.97
CA GLY A 52 3.38 1.45 33.65
C GLY A 52 4.55 2.32 33.18
N ASP A 53 5.76 1.78 33.32
CA ASP A 53 7.02 2.51 33.07
C ASP A 53 7.63 2.26 31.68
N LEU A 54 6.92 1.55 30.80
CA LEU A 54 7.40 1.25 29.46
C LEU A 54 7.08 2.41 28.52
N ARG A 55 8.04 2.78 27.68
CA ARG A 55 7.78 3.60 26.50
C ARG A 55 7.48 2.67 25.34
N ALA A 56 6.43 2.94 24.56
CA ALA A 56 6.05 2.11 23.44
C ALA A 56 6.05 2.90 22.14
N PHE A 57 6.53 2.29 21.07
CA PHE A 57 6.58 2.89 19.75
C PHE A 57 5.94 1.95 18.74
N ALA A 58 5.08 2.50 17.90
CA ALA A 58 4.55 1.82 16.75
C ALA A 58 5.59 1.90 15.63
N GLY A 59 5.75 0.80 14.90
CA GLY A 59 6.73 0.69 13.84
C GLY A 59 6.34 -0.33 12.78
N VAL A 60 7.21 -0.48 11.80
CA VAL A 60 7.04 -1.38 10.65
C VAL A 60 8.31 -2.17 10.46
N ALA A 61 8.21 -3.49 10.44
CA ALA A 61 9.28 -4.39 10.03
C ALA A 61 8.90 -5.04 8.70
N GLY A 62 9.51 -4.61 7.59
CA GLY A 62 9.07 -5.00 6.24
C GLY A 62 7.67 -4.45 5.93
N ASP A 63 6.67 -5.33 5.87
CA ASP A 63 5.26 -4.97 5.70
C ASP A 63 4.41 -5.25 6.96
N GLN A 64 5.04 -5.66 8.06
CA GLN A 64 4.37 -6.03 9.30
C GLN A 64 4.38 -4.87 10.31
N PRO A 65 3.21 -4.43 10.80
CA PRO A 65 3.10 -3.57 11.96
C PRO A 65 3.71 -4.24 13.20
N VAL A 66 4.53 -3.51 13.95
CA VAL A 66 5.16 -4.00 15.18
C VAL A 66 5.11 -2.94 16.27
N ALA A 67 5.00 -3.38 17.52
CA ALA A 67 5.26 -2.53 18.68
C ALA A 67 6.69 -2.75 19.19
N ILE A 68 7.31 -1.66 19.64
CA ILE A 68 8.65 -1.63 20.22
C ILE A 68 8.51 -1.06 21.63
N TYR A 69 8.83 -1.84 22.63
CA TYR A 69 8.78 -1.43 24.03
C TYR A 69 10.21 -1.15 24.50
N VAL A 70 10.46 0.06 24.95
CA VAL A 70 11.74 0.48 25.51
C VAL A 70 11.66 0.42 27.03
N THR A 71 12.56 -0.36 27.63
CA THR A 71 12.70 -0.54 29.08
C THR A 71 13.48 0.62 29.71
N ARG A 72 13.42 0.76 31.05
CA ARG A 72 14.04 1.90 31.77
C ARG A 72 15.56 1.98 31.62
N ASP A 73 16.20 0.84 31.38
CA ASP A 73 17.64 0.72 31.10
C ASP A 73 18.02 1.05 29.64
N GLY A 74 17.03 1.38 28.80
CA GLY A 74 17.23 1.77 27.40
C GLY A 74 17.26 0.62 26.40
N ASN A 75 17.06 -0.62 26.83
CA ASN A 75 16.91 -1.78 25.95
C ASN A 75 15.53 -1.81 25.26
N ALA A 76 15.38 -2.61 24.21
CA ALA A 76 14.12 -2.73 23.46
C ALA A 76 13.64 -4.18 23.31
N ILE A 77 12.33 -4.36 23.40
CA ILE A 77 11.60 -5.59 23.10
C ILE A 77 10.67 -5.30 21.90
N VAL A 78 10.71 -6.14 20.86
CA VAL A 78 9.84 -6.02 19.69
C VAL A 78 8.86 -7.19 19.68
N GLY A 79 7.56 -6.92 19.67
CA GLY A 79 6.53 -7.96 19.68
C GLY A 79 5.17 -7.50 20.20
N ALA A 80 4.35 -8.46 20.62
CA ALA A 80 3.03 -8.21 21.19
C ALA A 80 3.09 -8.20 22.72
N ARG A 81 2.37 -7.27 23.35
CA ARG A 81 2.10 -7.29 24.79
C ARG A 81 0.73 -7.91 25.00
N LEU A 82 0.66 -8.96 25.81
CA LEU A 82 -0.56 -9.71 26.06
C LEU A 82 -1.05 -9.49 27.50
N ASP A 83 -2.35 -9.63 27.73
CA ASP A 83 -2.91 -9.75 29.08
C ASP A 83 -2.76 -11.19 29.64
N ALA A 84 -3.31 -11.43 30.83
CA ALA A 84 -3.24 -12.73 31.51
C ALA A 84 -3.96 -13.85 30.73
N GLU A 85 -4.91 -13.47 29.87
CA GLU A 85 -5.69 -14.34 29.01
C GLU A 85 -5.02 -14.58 27.64
N GLY A 86 -3.87 -13.92 27.39
CA GLY A 86 -3.14 -14.03 26.13
C GLY A 86 -3.68 -13.13 25.01
N LYS A 87 -4.57 -12.19 25.30
CA LYS A 87 -5.11 -11.26 24.30
C LYS A 87 -4.15 -10.08 24.10
N PRO A 88 -3.90 -9.67 22.85
CA PRO A 88 -3.05 -8.53 22.57
C PRO A 88 -3.66 -7.21 23.06
N LEU A 89 -2.83 -6.43 23.76
CA LEU A 89 -3.23 -5.18 24.40
C LEU A 89 -3.11 -3.96 23.48
N ASP A 90 -2.23 -4.03 22.48
CA ASP A 90 -1.81 -2.86 21.70
C ASP A 90 -2.23 -2.92 20.22
N ASP A 91 -2.96 -3.95 19.80
CA ASP A 91 -3.41 -4.16 18.41
C ASP A 91 -4.22 -2.98 17.87
N ALA A 92 -5.15 -2.44 18.66
CA ALA A 92 -5.94 -1.29 18.23
C ALA A 92 -5.07 -0.04 18.00
N LYS A 93 -3.97 0.11 18.75
CA LYS A 93 -3.01 1.20 18.55
C LYS A 93 -2.16 0.97 17.30
N LEU A 94 -1.67 -0.25 17.08
CA LEU A 94 -0.94 -0.60 15.86
C LEU A 94 -1.81 -0.47 14.61
N GLU A 95 -3.08 -0.87 14.70
CA GLU A 95 -4.04 -0.72 13.61
C GLU A 95 -4.23 0.75 13.23
N ALA A 96 -4.48 1.61 14.21
CA ALA A 96 -4.72 3.03 13.99
C ALA A 96 -3.48 3.79 13.51
N LEU A 97 -2.30 3.50 14.09
CA LEU A 97 -1.07 4.24 13.83
C LEU A 97 -0.28 3.71 12.64
N VAL A 98 -0.47 2.45 12.27
CA VAL A 98 0.39 1.76 11.28
C VAL A 98 -0.43 1.10 10.18
N SER A 99 -1.24 0.08 10.52
CA SER A 99 -1.92 -0.74 9.52
C SER A 99 -2.83 0.09 8.62
N LYS A 100 -3.69 0.92 9.21
CA LYS A 100 -4.67 1.71 8.46
C LYS A 100 -4.01 2.79 7.59
N PRO A 101 -3.09 3.64 8.09
CA PRO A 101 -2.39 4.61 7.23
C PRO A 101 -1.61 3.95 6.09
N MET A 102 -0.91 2.84 6.36
CA MET A 102 -0.20 2.09 5.32
C MET A 102 -1.17 1.49 4.30
N GLY A 103 -2.29 0.95 4.76
CA GLY A 103 -3.34 0.40 3.91
C GLY A 103 -3.98 1.46 3.04
N ASP A 104 -4.28 2.63 3.60
CA ASP A 104 -4.82 3.78 2.87
C ASP A 104 -3.85 4.27 1.79
N GLN A 105 -2.54 4.32 2.09
CA GLN A 105 -1.51 4.65 1.11
C GLN A 105 -1.45 3.61 -0.02
N ALA A 106 -1.41 2.32 0.31
CA ALA A 106 -1.39 1.24 -0.66
C ALA A 106 -2.64 1.26 -1.56
N TRP A 107 -3.81 1.50 -0.97
CA TRP A 107 -5.07 1.63 -1.70
C TRP A 107 -5.06 2.82 -2.66
N ALA A 108 -4.54 3.97 -2.22
CA ALA A 108 -4.41 5.15 -3.08
C ALA A 108 -3.43 4.91 -4.25
N GLN A 109 -2.40 4.08 -4.07
CA GLN A 109 -1.50 3.68 -5.17
C GLN A 109 -2.21 2.77 -6.18
N LEU A 110 -3.03 1.82 -5.71
CA LEU A 110 -3.86 0.98 -6.57
C LEU A 110 -4.92 1.78 -7.34
N GLU A 111 -5.53 2.79 -6.71
CA GLU A 111 -6.48 3.69 -7.38
C GLU A 111 -5.83 4.49 -8.50
N LYS A 112 -4.57 4.88 -8.34
CA LYS A 112 -3.79 5.64 -9.32
C LYS A 112 -3.13 4.77 -10.39
N SER A 113 -3.04 3.46 -10.20
CA SER A 113 -2.44 2.57 -11.19
C SER A 113 -3.34 2.41 -12.41
N THR A 114 -2.78 1.88 -13.49
CA THR A 114 -3.58 1.49 -14.66
C THR A 114 -4.14 0.09 -14.43
N TRP A 115 -5.47 0.00 -14.37
CA TRP A 115 -6.21 -1.24 -14.20
C TRP A 115 -7.32 -1.37 -15.24
N VAL A 116 -7.76 -2.60 -15.47
CA VAL A 116 -8.89 -2.94 -16.35
C VAL A 116 -10.09 -3.33 -15.49
N LEU A 117 -11.26 -2.77 -15.78
CA LEU A 117 -12.50 -3.05 -15.06
C LEU A 117 -13.07 -4.41 -15.49
N ASP A 118 -13.55 -5.18 -14.52
CA ASP A 118 -14.41 -6.33 -14.71
C ASP A 118 -15.60 -6.24 -13.77
N GLY A 119 -16.80 -6.13 -14.34
CA GLY A 119 -18.06 -5.86 -13.63
C GLY A 119 -18.61 -4.45 -13.85
N LYS A 120 -19.59 -4.08 -13.02
CA LYS A 120 -20.23 -2.76 -13.10
C LYS A 120 -19.40 -1.70 -12.38
N LYS A 121 -19.23 -0.53 -13.00
CA LYS A 121 -18.42 0.58 -12.47
C LYS A 121 -18.93 1.10 -11.12
N ASP A 122 -20.23 0.97 -10.86
CA ASP A 122 -20.92 1.40 -9.65
C ASP A 122 -21.10 0.28 -8.60
N ALA A 123 -20.54 -0.91 -8.85
CA ALA A 123 -20.59 -1.99 -7.86
C ALA A 123 -19.91 -1.56 -6.55
N PRO A 124 -20.55 -1.72 -5.39
CA PRO A 124 -20.10 -1.10 -4.13
C PRO A 124 -18.79 -1.71 -3.61
N ARG A 125 -18.53 -2.98 -3.91
CA ARG A 125 -17.32 -3.66 -3.44
C ARG A 125 -16.25 -3.66 -4.52
N ILE A 126 -15.17 -2.94 -4.26
CA ILE A 126 -13.98 -2.86 -5.13
C ILE A 126 -12.94 -3.85 -4.66
N ILE A 127 -12.39 -4.63 -5.60
CA ILE A 127 -11.28 -5.53 -5.35
C ILE A 127 -10.21 -5.27 -6.40
N TYR A 128 -8.98 -5.04 -5.97
CA TYR A 128 -7.84 -5.01 -6.88
C TYR A 128 -7.21 -6.39 -6.98
N THR A 129 -6.81 -6.77 -8.18
CA THR A 129 -6.06 -8.00 -8.40
C THR A 129 -4.91 -7.76 -9.37
N PHE A 130 -3.69 -8.05 -8.94
CA PHE A 130 -2.56 -8.20 -9.86
C PHE A 130 -2.76 -9.49 -10.65
N SER A 131 -2.92 -9.39 -11.96
CA SER A 131 -3.28 -10.50 -12.82
C SER A 131 -2.34 -10.63 -14.02
N ASP A 132 -2.07 -11.87 -14.43
CA ASP A 132 -1.33 -12.17 -15.66
C ASP A 132 -2.25 -13.00 -16.57
N ALA A 133 -2.30 -12.64 -17.86
CA ALA A 133 -3.20 -13.24 -18.85
C ALA A 133 -3.02 -14.76 -19.04
N ASN A 134 -1.87 -15.31 -18.64
CA ASN A 134 -1.55 -16.73 -18.72
C ASN A 134 -1.67 -17.45 -17.35
N CYS A 135 -2.10 -16.78 -16.29
CA CYS A 135 -2.14 -17.36 -14.94
C CYS A 135 -3.39 -18.22 -14.70
N PRO A 136 -3.25 -19.54 -14.48
CA PRO A 136 -4.40 -20.41 -14.20
C PRO A 136 -5.13 -20.06 -12.90
N TYR A 137 -4.42 -19.53 -11.90
CA TYR A 137 -5.05 -19.11 -10.65
C TYR A 137 -5.76 -17.76 -10.78
N CYS A 138 -5.31 -16.86 -11.67
CA CYS A 138 -6.07 -15.65 -11.99
C CYS A 138 -7.40 -16.02 -12.65
N HIS A 139 -7.35 -16.96 -13.61
CA HIS A 139 -8.55 -17.47 -14.26
C HIS A 139 -9.54 -18.09 -13.27
N LYS A 140 -9.08 -18.98 -12.38
CA LYS A 140 -9.94 -19.57 -11.35
C LYS A 140 -10.53 -18.53 -10.40
N PHE A 141 -9.78 -17.47 -10.07
CA PHE A 141 -10.29 -16.38 -9.25
C PHE A 141 -11.37 -15.58 -9.98
N TRP A 142 -11.15 -15.30 -11.27
CA TRP A 142 -12.13 -14.65 -12.14
C TRP A 142 -13.43 -15.47 -12.25
N GLU A 143 -13.33 -16.80 -12.44
CA GLU A 143 -14.48 -17.71 -12.45
C GLU A 143 -15.23 -17.69 -11.11
N ALA A 144 -14.49 -17.79 -10.00
CA ALA A 144 -15.08 -17.77 -8.67
C ALA A 144 -15.81 -16.45 -8.35
N ALA A 145 -15.38 -15.34 -8.95
CA ALA A 145 -15.99 -14.03 -8.75
C ALA A 145 -17.32 -13.83 -9.51
N ARG A 146 -17.60 -14.64 -10.55
CA ARG A 146 -18.76 -14.46 -11.45
C ARG A 146 -20.09 -14.19 -10.73
N PRO A 147 -20.49 -14.96 -9.69
CA PRO A 147 -21.77 -14.70 -9.02
C PRO A 147 -21.92 -13.29 -8.43
N TRP A 148 -20.82 -12.66 -7.99
CA TRP A 148 -20.84 -11.32 -7.41
C TRP A 148 -20.63 -10.22 -8.46
N VAL A 149 -19.79 -10.49 -9.45
CA VAL A 149 -19.48 -9.55 -10.53
C VAL A 149 -20.69 -9.39 -11.44
N ASP A 150 -21.29 -10.50 -11.88
CA ASP A 150 -22.41 -10.51 -12.81
C ASP A 150 -23.69 -9.95 -12.17
N SER A 151 -23.84 -10.10 -10.84
CA SER A 151 -24.93 -9.47 -10.08
C SER A 151 -24.71 -7.97 -9.80
N GLY A 152 -23.52 -7.44 -10.08
CA GLY A 152 -23.17 -6.04 -9.85
C GLY A 152 -22.83 -5.71 -8.39
N LYS A 153 -22.57 -6.72 -7.55
CA LYS A 153 -22.18 -6.52 -6.15
C LYS A 153 -20.68 -6.23 -6.00
N VAL A 154 -19.87 -6.79 -6.89
CA VAL A 154 -18.41 -6.64 -6.92
C VAL A 154 -17.96 -6.07 -8.26
N GLN A 155 -16.94 -5.22 -8.21
CA GLN A 155 -16.09 -4.92 -9.36
C GLN A 155 -14.66 -5.37 -9.07
N LEU A 156 -14.06 -6.07 -10.03
CA LEU A 156 -12.64 -6.36 -10.03
C LEU A 156 -11.91 -5.28 -10.84
N ARG A 157 -10.76 -4.85 -10.34
CA ARG A 157 -9.82 -3.95 -11.01
C ARG A 157 -8.53 -4.70 -11.24
N HIS A 158 -8.37 -5.21 -12.45
CA HIS A 158 -7.24 -6.02 -12.85
C HIS A 158 -6.04 -5.14 -13.16
N VAL A 159 -5.04 -5.15 -12.27
CA VAL A 159 -3.75 -4.50 -12.44
C VAL A 159 -2.84 -5.48 -13.20
N LEU A 160 -2.82 -5.36 -14.53
CA LEU A 160 -2.18 -6.36 -15.38
C LEU A 160 -0.65 -6.30 -15.27
N VAL A 161 -0.05 -7.49 -15.18
CA VAL A 161 1.39 -7.75 -15.29
C VAL A 161 1.63 -8.81 -16.37
N GLY A 162 2.86 -8.88 -16.90
CA GLY A 162 3.23 -9.86 -17.93
C GLY A 162 4.49 -10.63 -17.55
N VAL A 163 4.40 -11.53 -16.57
CA VAL A 163 5.56 -12.13 -15.89
C VAL A 163 5.61 -13.66 -15.93
N ILE A 164 4.53 -14.36 -16.32
CA ILE A 164 4.47 -15.83 -16.19
C ILE A 164 5.03 -16.56 -17.42
N ARG A 165 4.57 -16.19 -18.61
CA ARG A 165 5.00 -16.78 -19.89
C ARG A 165 5.58 -15.73 -20.83
N GLN A 166 6.37 -16.18 -21.79
CA GLN A 166 7.00 -15.32 -22.81
C GLN A 166 6.01 -14.42 -23.55
N ASP A 167 4.78 -14.90 -23.82
CA ASP A 167 3.74 -14.15 -24.51
C ASP A 167 2.85 -13.29 -23.57
N SER A 168 3.08 -13.32 -22.26
CA SER A 168 2.24 -12.61 -21.28
C SER A 168 2.27 -11.08 -21.44
N PRO A 169 3.44 -10.42 -21.64
CA PRO A 169 3.46 -9.00 -21.94
C PRO A 169 2.65 -8.64 -23.19
N ALA A 170 2.73 -9.46 -24.24
CA ALA A 170 2.02 -9.24 -25.50
C ALA A 170 0.50 -9.45 -25.37
N LYS A 171 0.04 -10.40 -24.53
CA LYS A 171 -1.38 -10.55 -24.19
C LYS A 171 -1.90 -9.41 -23.32
N ALA A 172 -1.14 -9.00 -22.31
CA ALA A 172 -1.48 -7.83 -21.50
C ALA A 172 -1.55 -6.57 -22.37
N ALA A 173 -0.66 -6.43 -23.35
CA ALA A 173 -0.71 -5.34 -24.32
C ALA A 173 -1.92 -5.42 -25.26
N ALA A 174 -2.34 -6.61 -25.68
CA ALA A 174 -3.57 -6.79 -26.44
C ALA A 174 -4.80 -6.32 -25.64
N ILE A 175 -4.83 -6.58 -24.34
CA ILE A 175 -5.91 -6.13 -23.46
C ILE A 175 -5.85 -4.62 -23.23
N LEU A 176 -4.71 -4.09 -22.77
CA LEU A 176 -4.55 -2.67 -22.43
C LEU A 176 -4.65 -1.74 -23.65
N GLY A 177 -4.25 -2.23 -24.83
CA GLY A 177 -4.29 -1.48 -26.09
C GLY A 177 -5.61 -1.62 -26.87
N ALA A 178 -6.56 -2.41 -26.40
CA ALA A 178 -7.85 -2.56 -27.05
C ALA A 178 -8.70 -1.29 -26.95
N ALA A 179 -9.63 -1.10 -27.89
CA ALA A 179 -10.61 -0.02 -27.83
C ALA A 179 -11.53 -0.17 -26.59
N ASP A 180 -11.80 -1.41 -26.19
CA ASP A 180 -12.45 -1.76 -24.93
C ASP A 180 -11.59 -2.79 -24.18
N PRO A 181 -10.73 -2.34 -23.25
CA PRO A 181 -9.90 -3.22 -22.45
C PRO A 181 -10.70 -4.20 -21.60
N SER A 182 -11.91 -3.82 -21.16
CA SER A 182 -12.76 -4.69 -20.33
C SER A 182 -13.25 -5.86 -21.15
N ALA A 183 -13.75 -5.60 -22.36
CA ALA A 183 -14.17 -6.67 -23.28
C ALA A 183 -13.00 -7.58 -23.68
N ALA A 184 -11.81 -7.03 -23.91
CA ALA A 184 -10.61 -7.81 -24.24
C ALA A 184 -10.14 -8.69 -23.07
N LEU A 185 -10.22 -8.20 -21.83
CA LEU A 185 -9.96 -9.01 -20.63
C LEU A 185 -10.94 -10.18 -20.53
N ILE A 186 -12.24 -9.90 -20.69
CA ILE A 186 -13.29 -10.94 -20.65
C ILE A 186 -13.12 -11.96 -21.77
N GLU A 187 -12.71 -11.54 -22.97
CA GLU A 187 -12.33 -12.45 -24.05
C GLU A 187 -11.17 -13.36 -23.64
N ASN A 188 -10.10 -12.80 -23.04
CA ASN A 188 -8.97 -13.59 -22.56
C ASN A 188 -9.41 -14.68 -21.57
N GLU A 189 -10.25 -14.32 -20.61
CA GLU A 189 -10.73 -15.25 -19.58
C GLU A 189 -11.66 -16.32 -20.14
N HIS A 190 -12.61 -15.97 -21.00
CA HIS A 190 -13.47 -16.97 -21.65
C HIS A 190 -12.68 -17.93 -22.56
N LYS A 191 -11.62 -17.43 -23.22
CA LYS A 191 -10.75 -18.23 -24.09
C LYS A 191 -9.57 -18.85 -23.35
N PHE A 192 -9.48 -18.75 -22.03
CA PHE A 192 -8.28 -19.13 -21.27
C PHE A 192 -7.82 -20.57 -21.59
N ASN A 193 -8.75 -21.53 -21.58
CA ASN A 193 -8.48 -22.95 -21.88
C ASN A 193 -8.08 -23.21 -23.35
N ASN A 194 -8.33 -22.25 -24.24
CA ASN A 194 -7.94 -22.27 -25.66
C ASN A 194 -6.72 -21.37 -25.95
N GLY A 195 -6.00 -20.93 -24.91
CA GLY A 195 -4.81 -20.09 -25.03
C GLY A 195 -5.03 -18.61 -24.78
N GLY A 196 -6.26 -18.17 -24.47
CA GLY A 196 -6.59 -16.79 -24.15
C GLY A 196 -6.73 -15.88 -25.37
N ILE A 197 -6.58 -14.57 -25.17
CA ILE A 197 -6.61 -13.58 -26.24
C ILE A 197 -5.41 -13.74 -27.17
N THR A 198 -5.57 -13.39 -28.45
CA THR A 198 -4.45 -13.32 -29.38
C THR A 198 -3.44 -12.26 -28.90
N PRO A 199 -2.15 -12.59 -28.73
CA PRO A 199 -1.14 -11.62 -28.32
C PRO A 199 -0.99 -10.47 -29.33
N ALA A 200 -0.70 -9.27 -28.85
CA ALA A 200 -0.33 -8.16 -29.70
C ALA A 200 0.97 -8.47 -30.46
N LYS A 201 1.13 -7.92 -31.68
CA LYS A 201 2.33 -8.13 -32.51
C LYS A 201 3.60 -7.58 -31.85
N SER A 202 3.46 -6.53 -31.04
CA SER A 202 4.51 -5.91 -30.25
C SER A 202 3.91 -5.31 -28.99
N VAL A 203 4.75 -5.01 -28.01
CA VAL A 203 4.38 -4.25 -26.81
C VAL A 203 4.85 -2.80 -27.03
N PRO A 204 3.95 -1.83 -27.24
CA PRO A 204 4.33 -0.43 -27.36
C PRO A 204 4.97 0.11 -26.06
N ASP A 205 5.92 1.03 -26.16
CA ASP A 205 6.68 1.56 -25.01
C ASP A 205 5.79 2.09 -23.88
N ASN A 206 4.70 2.78 -24.21
CA ASN A 206 3.76 3.30 -23.21
C ASN A 206 3.05 2.18 -22.43
N ILE A 207 2.74 1.08 -23.10
CA ILE A 207 2.15 -0.11 -22.46
C ILE A 207 3.23 -0.86 -21.67
N GLY A 208 4.44 -0.99 -22.20
CA GLY A 208 5.59 -1.55 -21.48
C GLY A 208 5.80 -0.85 -20.13
N LYS A 209 5.78 0.49 -20.13
CA LYS A 209 5.86 1.28 -18.90
C LYS A 209 4.72 0.99 -17.92
N ILE A 210 3.49 0.82 -18.40
CA ILE A 210 2.35 0.46 -17.54
C ILE A 210 2.60 -0.89 -16.85
N LEU A 211 3.10 -1.89 -17.60
CA LEU A 211 3.39 -3.21 -17.05
C LEU A 211 4.53 -3.16 -16.02
N ASP A 212 5.57 -2.37 -16.28
CA ASP A 212 6.67 -2.16 -15.34
C ASP A 212 6.21 -1.48 -14.05
N ASP A 213 5.40 -0.40 -14.17
CA ASP A 213 4.85 0.33 -13.02
C ASP A 213 3.91 -0.58 -12.19
N ASN A 214 3.07 -1.37 -12.86
CA ASN A 214 2.19 -2.35 -12.23
C ASN A 214 2.97 -3.46 -11.51
N GLN A 215 4.04 -3.98 -12.13
CA GLN A 215 4.90 -4.99 -11.53
C GLN A 215 5.68 -4.43 -10.33
N ALA A 216 6.17 -3.20 -10.42
CA ALA A 216 6.82 -2.51 -9.30
C ALA A 216 5.86 -2.34 -8.13
N LEU A 217 4.60 -1.93 -8.40
CA LEU A 217 3.57 -1.83 -7.38
C LEU A 217 3.26 -3.20 -6.75
N MET A 218 3.11 -4.26 -7.57
CA MET A 218 2.90 -5.64 -7.11
C MET A 218 3.97 -6.05 -6.09
N VAL A 219 5.24 -5.87 -6.45
CA VAL A 219 6.39 -6.20 -5.58
C VAL A 219 6.41 -5.34 -4.33
N SER A 220 6.17 -4.03 -4.46
CA SER A 220 6.16 -3.10 -3.31
C SER A 220 5.09 -3.42 -2.27
N LEU A 221 3.96 -3.99 -2.71
CA LEU A 221 2.88 -4.41 -1.82
C LEU A 221 3.11 -5.80 -1.21
N GLY A 222 4.22 -6.44 -1.55
CA GLY A 222 4.67 -7.72 -0.99
C GLY A 222 4.25 -8.95 -1.80
N PHE A 223 3.60 -8.76 -2.95
CA PHE A 223 3.16 -9.88 -3.79
C PHE A 223 4.34 -10.44 -4.60
N ARG A 224 4.49 -11.77 -4.58
CA ARG A 224 5.53 -12.49 -5.32
C ARG A 224 5.00 -13.33 -6.49
N GLY A 225 3.69 -13.30 -6.71
CA GLY A 225 3.01 -14.06 -7.76
C GLY A 225 1.58 -13.59 -7.92
N THR A 226 0.91 -14.13 -8.94
CA THR A 226 -0.47 -13.77 -9.29
C THR A 226 -1.42 -14.96 -9.05
N PRO A 227 -2.70 -14.73 -8.71
CA PRO A 227 -3.28 -13.41 -8.45
C PRO A 227 -2.76 -12.82 -7.12
N GLY A 228 -2.47 -11.52 -7.12
CA GLY A 228 -2.22 -10.76 -5.90
C GLY A 228 -3.44 -9.92 -5.58
N ILE A 229 -4.23 -10.29 -4.57
CA ILE A 229 -5.58 -9.73 -4.34
C ILE A 229 -5.54 -8.78 -3.15
N VAL A 230 -6.15 -7.60 -3.31
CA VAL A 230 -6.30 -6.60 -2.26
C VAL A 230 -7.77 -6.22 -2.12
N VAL A 231 -8.31 -6.35 -0.91
CA VAL A 231 -9.68 -5.94 -0.56
C VAL A 231 -9.64 -4.99 0.63
N ARG A 232 -10.62 -4.09 0.73
CA ARG A 232 -10.92 -3.41 2.00
C ARG A 232 -11.96 -4.23 2.76
N ASP A 233 -11.76 -4.39 4.07
CA ASP A 233 -12.78 -4.94 4.95
C ASP A 233 -13.70 -3.83 5.51
N ASP A 234 -14.65 -4.23 6.35
CA ASP A 234 -15.68 -3.34 6.89
C ASP A 234 -15.11 -2.28 7.87
N THR A 235 -13.88 -2.46 8.36
CA THR A 235 -13.17 -1.47 9.18
C THR A 235 -12.42 -0.45 8.32
N GLY A 236 -12.37 -0.66 7.01
CA GLY A 236 -11.59 0.11 6.06
C GLY A 236 -10.13 -0.32 5.96
N ALA A 237 -9.69 -1.31 6.75
CA ALA A 237 -8.37 -1.90 6.66
C ALA A 237 -8.24 -2.74 5.38
N ILE A 238 -7.04 -2.80 4.81
CA ILE A 238 -6.79 -3.63 3.63
C ILE A 238 -6.39 -5.05 4.06
N LYS A 239 -6.90 -6.04 3.34
CA LYS A 239 -6.45 -7.43 3.41
C LYS A 239 -5.84 -7.83 2.08
N LYS A 240 -4.76 -8.60 2.17
CA LYS A 240 -4.00 -9.10 1.02
C LYS A 240 -4.10 -10.62 0.95
N TYR A 241 -4.33 -11.16 -0.24
CA TYR A 241 -4.30 -12.61 -0.48
C TYR A 241 -3.30 -12.92 -1.59
N ASN A 242 -2.36 -13.81 -1.29
CA ASN A 242 -1.36 -14.30 -2.24
C ASN A 242 -1.89 -15.58 -2.90
N GLY A 243 -2.15 -15.55 -4.20
CA GLY A 243 -2.70 -16.67 -4.94
C GLY A 243 -4.22 -16.82 -4.76
N MET A 244 -4.73 -17.97 -5.18
CA MET A 244 -6.17 -18.28 -5.10
C MET A 244 -6.62 -18.43 -3.64
N PRO A 245 -7.58 -17.62 -3.15
CA PRO A 245 -8.14 -17.80 -1.82
C PRO A 245 -8.83 -19.17 -1.70
N GLN A 246 -8.70 -19.79 -0.53
CA GLN A 246 -9.47 -21.00 -0.22
C GLN A 246 -10.97 -20.70 -0.24
N ALA A 247 -11.81 -21.70 -0.55
CA ALA A 247 -13.26 -21.52 -0.68
C ALA A 247 -13.90 -20.82 0.53
N ALA A 248 -13.49 -21.18 1.75
CA ALA A 248 -13.99 -20.57 2.99
C ALA A 248 -13.65 -19.07 3.13
N LYS A 249 -12.64 -18.59 2.40
CA LYS A 249 -12.19 -17.19 2.39
C LYS A 249 -12.80 -16.37 1.26
N LEU A 250 -13.48 -16.98 0.29
CA LEU A 250 -14.11 -16.25 -0.81
C LEU A 250 -15.23 -15.32 -0.33
N ALA A 251 -15.97 -15.70 0.72
CA ALA A 251 -16.96 -14.83 1.34
C ALA A 251 -16.33 -13.60 2.01
N GLU A 252 -15.12 -13.73 2.55
CA GLU A 252 -14.36 -12.61 3.10
C GLU A 252 -13.85 -11.69 1.99
N VAL A 253 -13.45 -12.25 0.86
CA VAL A 253 -12.96 -11.51 -0.32
C VAL A 253 -14.09 -10.78 -1.02
N PHE A 254 -15.17 -11.46 -1.37
CA PHE A 254 -16.27 -10.93 -2.19
C PHE A 254 -17.45 -10.37 -1.39
N GLY A 255 -17.51 -10.61 -0.08
CA GLY A 255 -18.64 -10.22 0.74
C GLY A 255 -19.86 -11.14 0.55
N PRO A 256 -21.01 -10.77 1.14
CA PRO A 256 -22.23 -11.55 1.04
C PRO A 256 -22.70 -11.68 -0.42
N ARG A 257 -23.27 -12.85 -0.74
CA ARG A 257 -23.79 -13.17 -2.07
C ARG A 257 -25.02 -12.38 -2.45
#